data_AF-A0A1Y1VRN1-F1
#
_entry.id   AF-A0A1Y1VRN1-F1
#
_cell.length_a   1.000
_cell.length_b   1.000
_cell.length_c   1.000
_cell.angle_alpha   90.00
_cell.angle_beta   90.00
_cell.angle_gamma   90.00
#
_symmetry.space_group_name_H-M   'P 1'
#
loop_
_entity.id
_entity.type
_entity.pdbx_description
1 polymer ?
#
loop_
_entity_poly.entity_id
_entity_poly.type
_entity_poly.pdbx_seq_one_letter_code
_entity_poly.pdbx_strand_id
1 'polypeptide(L)'
;MCCPREGSNSNPVKPDDTICLSLGGQCKNQNSCKGTIHSGICSGGNDRKCCLPSGTSCQSVGGVCNVLNKRYDILKTLFLDKLCPGNNKCCISLTGPLSCQDQHGVKGVCINEKNCDKEYNTIYQNYALSELPCPVPSVCCVPKPKEDSIIINLQKNYNGTKKEAIIAAAREMLNNDYDKKFIAGVLGNIESEAKTGQFEDACYKKDGVCTSEILSERIPCYLRCMVDNFDYFDKYSNKIITEVGIDQTMKLLNNANECKNCKLKGTCDIGTKNEKHAGDSCSPKFGLGAVQWTPPNGVMKDYSEFRKTSGKNKPTVGECAIVEAIFLVKDLGSKNIYENWKKGERSPESAAYDVCMNYEKPRNMKEECPKRKGNASNIYKLM
;
A
#
# COMPACT_ATOMS: atom_id res chain seq x y z
N MET A 1 -21.78 47.98 -13.51
CA MET A 1 -22.87 47.00 -13.33
C MET A 1 -22.60 45.82 -14.24
N CYS A 2 -22.23 44.65 -13.72
CA CYS A 2 -22.22 43.40 -14.48
C CYS A 2 -22.49 42.21 -13.55
N CYS A 3 -23.78 41.93 -13.28
CA CYS A 3 -24.25 40.57 -13.07
C CYS A 3 -24.91 40.12 -14.38
N PRO A 4 -24.64 38.92 -14.92
CA PRO A 4 -25.59 38.28 -15.82
C PRO A 4 -26.73 37.67 -15.01
N ARG A 5 -27.94 37.80 -15.55
CA ARG A 5 -29.19 37.22 -15.04
C ARG A 5 -29.14 35.69 -15.02
N GLU A 6 -29.91 35.15 -14.09
CA GLU A 6 -30.25 33.74 -13.90
C GLU A 6 -30.66 33.05 -15.22
N GLY A 7 -30.20 31.80 -15.39
CA GLY A 7 -30.61 30.96 -16.51
C GLY A 7 -29.66 29.81 -16.82
N SER A 8 -29.36 28.94 -15.86
CA SER A 8 -29.09 27.52 -16.17
C SER A 8 -29.22 26.67 -14.90
N ASN A 9 -30.13 25.71 -14.98
CA ASN A 9 -30.50 24.79 -13.91
C ASN A 9 -29.43 23.70 -13.78
N SER A 10 -28.24 24.07 -13.32
CA SER A 10 -27.25 23.14 -12.80
C SER A 10 -27.19 23.36 -11.30
N ASN A 11 -27.65 22.38 -10.52
CA ASN A 11 -27.55 22.43 -9.06
C ASN A 11 -26.09 22.73 -8.71
N PRO A 12 -25.77 23.89 -8.09
CA PRO A 12 -24.42 24.15 -7.64
C PRO A 12 -24.08 23.05 -6.64
N VAL A 13 -22.91 22.42 -6.83
CA VAL A 13 -22.31 21.51 -5.86
C VAL A 13 -22.45 22.17 -4.49
N LYS A 14 -23.27 21.60 -3.61
CA LYS A 14 -23.41 22.10 -2.25
C LYS A 14 -22.00 22.13 -1.66
N PRO A 15 -21.48 23.28 -1.20
CA PRO A 15 -20.19 23.32 -0.54
C PRO A 15 -20.26 22.34 0.62
N ASP A 16 -19.37 21.36 0.67
CA ASP A 16 -19.08 20.70 1.93
C ASP A 16 -18.27 21.67 2.81
N ASP A 17 -18.19 21.42 4.11
CA ASP A 17 -17.44 22.31 5.00
C ASP A 17 -15.92 22.28 4.73
N THR A 18 -15.46 21.37 3.86
CA THR A 18 -14.07 21.06 3.56
C THR A 18 -13.30 22.29 3.08
N ILE A 19 -13.91 23.14 2.25
CA ILE A 19 -13.25 24.37 1.78
C ILE A 19 -12.97 25.33 2.94
N CYS A 20 -13.89 25.47 3.91
CA CYS A 20 -13.64 26.35 5.05
C CYS A 20 -12.55 25.78 5.97
N LEU A 21 -12.58 24.47 6.18
CA LEU A 21 -11.62 23.76 7.02
C LEU A 21 -10.21 23.80 6.43
N SER A 22 -10.06 23.68 5.10
CA SER A 22 -8.76 23.75 4.43
C SER A 22 -8.10 25.13 4.54
N LEU A 23 -8.91 26.19 4.68
CA LEU A 23 -8.45 27.56 4.95
C LEU A 23 -8.12 27.81 6.43
N GLY A 24 -8.30 26.81 7.30
CA GLY A 24 -8.16 26.95 8.75
C GLY A 24 -9.28 27.74 9.41
N GLY A 25 -10.45 27.76 8.78
CA GLY A 25 -11.67 28.31 9.34
C GLY A 25 -12.55 27.26 10.01
N GLN A 26 -13.66 27.73 10.57
CA GLN A 26 -14.73 26.90 11.09
C GLN A 26 -16.08 27.37 10.54
N CYS A 27 -16.91 26.43 10.10
CA CYS A 27 -18.28 26.70 9.71
C CYS A 27 -19.20 26.84 10.92
N LYS A 28 -19.50 28.08 11.30
CA LYS A 28 -20.33 28.42 12.47
C LYS A 28 -21.27 29.58 12.17
N ASN A 29 -22.19 29.83 13.10
CA ASN A 29 -23.07 30.98 13.00
C ASN A 29 -22.24 32.27 12.92
N GLN A 30 -22.60 33.19 12.01
CA GLN A 30 -21.89 34.46 11.82
C GLN A 30 -21.75 35.27 13.12
N ASN A 31 -22.76 35.22 14.00
CA ASN A 31 -22.77 35.92 15.28
C ASN A 31 -21.81 35.30 16.31
N SER A 32 -21.34 34.07 16.06
CA SER A 32 -20.38 33.36 16.91
C SER A 32 -18.95 33.44 16.38
N CYS A 33 -18.71 34.21 15.31
CA CYS A 33 -17.39 34.38 14.73
C CYS A 33 -16.65 35.55 15.39
N LYS A 34 -15.48 35.26 15.99
CA LYS A 34 -14.58 36.27 16.55
C LYS A 34 -13.56 36.81 15.54
N GLY A 35 -13.62 36.40 14.28
CA GLY A 35 -12.66 36.75 13.23
C GLY A 35 -13.32 37.12 11.89
N THR A 36 -12.70 36.80 10.76
CA THR A 36 -13.18 37.21 9.44
C THR A 36 -14.23 36.24 8.90
N ILE A 37 -15.39 36.79 8.49
CA ILE A 37 -16.55 36.03 8.02
C ILE A 37 -16.57 35.98 6.50
N HIS A 38 -16.73 34.77 5.95
CA HIS A 38 -16.88 34.52 4.50
C HIS A 38 -18.12 33.70 4.18
N SER A 39 -18.91 34.20 3.22
CA SER A 39 -20.15 33.56 2.76
C SER A 39 -19.91 32.59 1.61
N GLY A 40 -20.79 31.60 1.47
CA GLY A 40 -20.80 30.67 0.31
C GLY A 40 -19.78 29.53 0.37
N ILE A 41 -19.05 29.40 1.48
CA ILE A 41 -18.00 28.37 1.66
C ILE A 41 -18.52 27.17 2.47
N CYS A 42 -19.44 27.39 3.40
CA CYS A 42 -19.93 26.36 4.31
C CYS A 42 -21.21 25.72 3.80
N SER A 43 -21.40 24.44 4.13
CA SER A 43 -22.68 23.75 3.95
C SER A 43 -23.75 24.29 4.93
N GLY A 44 -25.01 24.34 4.49
CA GLY A 44 -26.15 24.65 5.36
C GLY A 44 -26.83 25.99 5.10
N GLY A 45 -27.58 26.47 6.09
CA GLY A 45 -28.38 27.70 5.99
C GLY A 45 -27.56 28.98 5.94
N ASN A 46 -28.21 30.09 5.55
CA ASN A 46 -27.55 31.39 5.30
C ASN A 46 -26.74 31.94 6.48
N ASP A 47 -27.06 31.53 7.71
CA ASP A 47 -26.38 32.00 8.93
C ASP A 47 -25.06 31.30 9.19
N ARG A 48 -24.79 30.17 8.51
CA ARG A 48 -23.57 29.38 8.68
C ARG A 48 -22.52 29.88 7.70
N LYS A 49 -21.52 30.58 8.24
CA LYS A 49 -20.46 31.23 7.48
C LYS A 49 -19.11 30.61 7.84
N CYS A 50 -18.15 30.73 6.92
CA CYS A 50 -16.79 30.35 7.23
C CYS A 50 -16.16 31.45 8.08
N CYS A 51 -15.76 31.10 9.29
CA CYS A 51 -15.11 32.00 10.22
C CYS A 51 -13.62 31.69 10.29
N LEU A 52 -12.80 32.60 9.76
CA LEU A 52 -11.34 32.53 9.85
C LEU A 52 -10.85 33.25 11.11
N PRO A 53 -9.78 32.77 11.77
CA PRO A 53 -9.19 33.45 12.93
C PRO A 53 -8.81 34.91 12.65
N SER A 54 -8.88 35.76 13.68
CA SER A 54 -8.41 37.15 13.58
C SER A 54 -6.92 37.19 13.26
N GLY A 55 -6.53 38.01 12.29
CA GLY A 55 -5.15 38.10 11.79
C GLY A 55 -4.82 37.11 10.66
N THR A 56 -5.78 36.33 10.18
CA THR A 56 -5.61 35.51 8.96
C THR A 56 -5.25 36.43 7.78
N SER A 57 -4.17 36.09 7.07
CA SER A 57 -3.71 36.80 5.87
C SER A 57 -3.96 35.98 4.62
N CYS A 58 -4.00 36.63 3.46
CA CYS A 58 -4.17 35.92 2.20
C CYS A 58 -3.09 34.86 1.96
N GLN A 59 -1.84 35.15 2.32
CA GLN A 59 -0.72 34.22 2.21
C GLN A 59 -0.91 33.00 3.12
N SER A 60 -1.45 33.20 4.33
CA SER A 60 -1.65 32.10 5.30
C SER A 60 -2.70 31.07 4.85
N VAL A 61 -3.59 31.45 3.93
CA VAL A 61 -4.59 30.56 3.34
C VAL A 61 -4.19 30.09 1.93
N GLY A 62 -2.91 30.26 1.55
CA GLY A 62 -2.39 29.84 0.25
C GLY A 62 -2.84 30.71 -0.92
N GLY A 63 -3.37 31.90 -0.65
CA GLY A 63 -3.84 32.84 -1.66
C GLY A 63 -2.82 33.93 -2.02
N VAL A 64 -3.10 34.62 -3.12
CA VAL A 64 -2.35 35.79 -3.57
C VAL A 64 -3.27 37.00 -3.60
N CYS A 65 -2.82 38.11 -3.01
CA CYS A 65 -3.54 39.38 -3.08
C CYS A 65 -3.43 39.97 -4.48
N ASN A 66 -4.58 40.26 -5.12
CA ASN A 66 -4.59 40.84 -6.46
C ASN A 66 -5.63 41.95 -6.60
N VAL A 67 -5.28 42.93 -7.44
CA VAL A 67 -6.21 43.91 -8.02
C VAL A 67 -7.00 43.16 -9.09
N LEU A 68 -8.31 43.39 -9.20
CA LEU A 68 -9.26 42.63 -10.05
C LEU A 68 -9.01 42.68 -11.58
N ASN A 69 -7.78 42.89 -12.05
CA ASN A 69 -7.39 43.09 -13.46
C ASN A 69 -6.74 41.88 -14.16
N LYS A 70 -6.62 40.70 -13.53
CA LYS A 70 -6.17 39.47 -14.21
C LYS A 70 -7.34 38.52 -14.47
N ARG A 71 -7.41 37.95 -15.69
CA ARG A 71 -8.39 36.91 -16.05
C ARG A 71 -8.07 35.62 -15.29
N TYR A 72 -8.85 35.32 -14.26
CA TYR A 72 -8.84 34.03 -13.56
C TYR A 72 -10.01 33.17 -14.06
N ASP A 73 -9.81 31.86 -14.07
CA ASP A 73 -10.90 30.90 -14.25
C ASP A 73 -11.80 30.96 -13.01
N ILE A 74 -12.99 31.54 -13.17
CA ILE A 74 -13.95 31.79 -12.09
C ILE A 74 -14.45 30.46 -11.49
N LEU A 75 -14.41 29.36 -12.24
CA LEU A 75 -14.81 28.03 -11.75
C LEU A 75 -13.73 27.37 -10.88
N LYS A 76 -12.50 27.89 -10.90
CA LYS A 76 -11.35 27.29 -10.22
C LYS A 76 -10.60 28.27 -9.32
N THR A 77 -11.27 29.34 -8.89
CA THR A 77 -10.67 30.36 -8.04
C THR A 77 -11.63 30.75 -6.94
N LEU A 78 -11.23 30.55 -5.68
CA LEU A 78 -11.97 31.05 -4.53
C LEU A 78 -11.53 32.48 -4.22
N PHE A 79 -12.49 33.37 -4.05
CA PHE A 79 -12.25 34.77 -3.72
C PHE A 79 -12.64 35.05 -2.27
N LEU A 80 -11.67 35.50 -1.48
CA LEU A 80 -11.88 35.86 -0.08
C LEU A 80 -11.67 37.37 0.11
N ASP A 81 -12.64 38.01 0.74
CA ASP A 81 -12.59 39.44 1.04
C ASP A 81 -11.83 39.72 2.36
N LYS A 82 -11.28 40.93 2.54
CA LYS A 82 -10.68 41.37 3.82
C LYS A 82 -9.44 40.61 4.30
N LEU A 83 -8.85 39.74 3.48
CA LEU A 83 -7.57 39.07 3.77
C LEU A 83 -6.35 39.77 3.13
N CYS A 84 -6.60 40.84 2.38
CA CYS A 84 -5.58 41.63 1.69
C CYS A 84 -5.62 43.11 2.12
N PRO A 85 -4.49 43.83 2.06
CA PRO A 85 -4.48 45.27 2.27
C PRO A 85 -5.33 46.01 1.23
N GLY A 86 -6.09 47.00 1.69
CA GLY A 86 -6.96 47.82 0.84
C GLY A 86 -8.18 47.06 0.31
N ASN A 87 -8.61 47.39 -0.91
CA ASN A 87 -9.79 46.78 -1.55
C ASN A 87 -9.46 45.54 -2.39
N ASN A 88 -8.26 44.97 -2.23
CA ASN A 88 -7.84 43.78 -2.97
C ASN A 88 -8.57 42.54 -2.46
N LYS A 89 -8.85 41.61 -3.36
CA LYS A 89 -9.36 40.28 -2.97
C LYS A 89 -8.20 39.30 -2.86
N CYS A 90 -8.33 38.37 -1.92
CA CYS A 90 -7.46 37.22 -1.86
C CYS A 90 -7.94 36.16 -2.84
N CYS A 91 -7.09 35.82 -3.81
CA CYS A 91 -7.39 34.81 -4.82
C CYS A 91 -6.70 33.50 -4.46
N ILE A 92 -7.48 32.43 -4.30
CA ILE A 92 -6.97 31.09 -4.03
C ILE A 92 -7.23 30.24 -5.25
N SER A 93 -6.17 29.76 -5.88
CA SER A 93 -6.25 28.88 -7.04
C SER A 93 -6.66 27.49 -6.57
N LEU A 94 -7.79 27.00 -7.08
CA LEU A 94 -8.29 25.63 -6.87
C LEU A 94 -7.67 24.64 -7.89
N THR A 95 -6.71 25.10 -8.71
CA THR A 95 -5.94 24.22 -9.62
C THR A 95 -4.69 23.70 -8.94
N GLY A 96 -4.92 22.68 -8.11
CA GLY A 96 -3.96 21.80 -7.44
C GLY A 96 -4.82 20.88 -6.59
N PRO A 97 -4.59 19.56 -6.54
CA PRO A 97 -5.53 18.70 -5.86
C PRO A 97 -5.54 19.11 -4.37
N LEU A 98 -6.69 19.61 -3.92
CA LEU A 98 -7.02 19.73 -2.49
C LEU A 98 -7.04 18.34 -1.84
N SER A 99 -7.04 17.29 -2.65
CA SER A 99 -6.77 15.93 -2.26
C SER A 99 -5.28 15.62 -2.32
N CYS A 100 -4.84 14.84 -1.34
CA CYS A 100 -3.58 14.12 -1.40
C CYS A 100 -3.89 12.64 -1.28
N GLN A 101 -2.92 11.77 -1.53
CA GLN A 101 -3.13 10.33 -1.46
C GLN A 101 -1.91 9.70 -0.77
N ASP A 102 -2.13 8.91 0.27
CA ASP A 102 -1.03 8.16 0.89
C ASP A 102 -0.52 7.05 -0.04
N GLN A 103 0.61 6.46 0.33
CA GLN A 103 1.20 5.31 -0.36
C GLN A 103 0.25 4.09 -0.50
N HIS A 104 -0.88 4.06 0.21
CA HIS A 104 -1.90 3.00 0.16
C HIS A 104 -3.12 3.40 -0.69
N GLY A 105 -3.08 4.54 -1.35
CA GLY A 105 -4.16 5.00 -2.20
C GLY A 105 -5.30 5.70 -1.44
N VAL A 106 -5.16 5.94 -0.13
CA VAL A 106 -6.20 6.57 0.69
C VAL A 106 -6.17 8.08 0.47
N LYS A 107 -7.31 8.62 0.01
CA LYS A 107 -7.46 10.06 -0.24
C LYS A 107 -7.52 10.82 1.09
N GLY A 108 -6.58 11.74 1.26
CA GLY A 108 -6.59 12.76 2.29
C GLY A 108 -6.86 14.14 1.73
N VAL A 109 -6.76 15.14 2.60
CA VAL A 109 -6.95 16.55 2.26
C VAL A 109 -5.69 17.33 2.62
N CYS A 110 -5.25 18.21 1.73
CA CYS A 110 -4.17 19.15 2.01
C CYS A 110 -4.66 20.28 2.93
N ILE A 111 -4.23 20.27 4.19
CA ILE A 111 -4.63 21.27 5.21
C ILE A 111 -3.44 21.70 6.07
N ASN A 112 -3.57 22.79 6.82
CA ASN A 112 -2.55 23.16 7.81
C ASN A 112 -2.42 22.06 8.89
N GLU A 113 -1.19 21.76 9.33
CA GLU A 113 -0.92 20.72 10.34
C GLU A 113 -1.77 20.88 11.60
N LYS A 114 -2.00 22.12 12.04
CA LYS A 114 -2.79 22.43 13.24
C LYS A 114 -4.28 22.08 13.09
N ASN A 115 -4.77 21.93 11.87
CA ASN A 115 -6.16 21.65 11.56
C ASN A 115 -6.40 20.17 11.25
N CYS A 116 -5.34 19.35 11.21
CA CYS A 116 -5.48 17.92 11.11
C CYS A 116 -5.79 17.35 12.50
N ASP A 117 -7.01 16.85 12.66
CA ASP A 117 -7.41 16.18 13.89
C ASP A 117 -6.63 14.86 14.02
N LYS A 118 -5.58 14.89 14.84
CA LYS A 118 -4.65 13.78 15.07
C LYS A 118 -5.32 12.60 15.77
N GLU A 119 -6.53 12.75 16.31
CA GLU A 119 -7.33 11.66 16.86
C GLU A 119 -7.84 10.75 15.73
N TYR A 120 -8.38 11.34 14.66
CA TYR A 120 -9.03 10.61 13.55
C TYR A 120 -8.20 10.55 12.26
N ASN A 121 -7.08 11.25 12.17
CA ASN A 121 -6.30 11.39 10.93
C ASN A 121 -4.79 11.21 11.17
N THR A 122 -4.09 10.74 10.14
CA THR A 122 -2.63 10.64 10.07
C THR A 122 -2.08 11.79 9.23
N ILE A 123 -1.06 12.45 9.75
CA ILE A 123 -0.32 13.48 9.02
C ILE A 123 0.80 12.82 8.24
N TYR A 124 0.69 12.84 6.92
CA TYR A 124 1.76 12.41 6.04
C TYR A 124 2.59 13.61 5.60
N GLN A 125 3.90 13.49 5.82
CA GLN A 125 4.90 14.38 5.25
C GLN A 125 4.98 14.16 3.73
N ASN A 126 5.41 15.18 2.98
CA ASN A 126 5.41 15.20 1.52
C ASN A 126 6.11 13.99 0.84
N TYR A 127 6.98 13.26 1.54
CA TYR A 127 7.68 12.08 1.04
C TYR A 127 6.87 10.77 1.11
N ALA A 128 5.66 10.78 1.68
CA ALA A 128 4.86 9.58 1.93
C ALA A 128 3.58 9.51 1.07
N LEU A 129 3.56 10.23 -0.06
CA LEU A 129 2.38 10.40 -0.92
C LEU A 129 2.61 9.83 -2.33
N SER A 130 1.55 9.32 -2.95
CA SER A 130 1.54 8.82 -4.35
C SER A 130 1.21 9.90 -5.39
N GLU A 131 0.70 11.06 -4.96
CA GLU A 131 0.41 12.24 -5.80
C GLU A 131 1.32 13.44 -5.46
N LEU A 132 1.23 14.52 -6.26
CA LEU A 132 1.96 15.77 -6.04
C LEU A 132 1.81 16.24 -4.57
N PRO A 133 2.91 16.57 -3.87
CA PRO A 133 2.87 16.91 -2.46
C PRO A 133 2.03 18.17 -2.21
N CYS A 134 1.37 18.21 -1.05
CA CYS A 134 0.57 19.36 -0.64
C CYS A 134 1.40 20.65 -0.72
N PRO A 135 0.81 21.77 -1.22
CA PRO A 135 1.52 23.03 -1.30
C PRO A 135 1.89 23.51 0.11
N VAL A 136 3.16 23.83 0.34
CA VAL A 136 3.66 24.36 1.61
C VAL A 136 2.88 25.65 1.95
N PRO A 137 2.38 25.83 3.20
CA PRO A 137 2.69 25.09 4.42
C PRO A 137 1.72 23.94 4.78
N SER A 138 0.89 23.49 3.84
CA SER A 138 -0.08 22.42 4.09
C SER A 138 0.59 21.05 4.17
N VAL A 139 0.02 20.19 5.01
CA VAL A 139 0.36 18.76 5.13
C VAL A 139 -0.78 17.92 4.55
N CYS A 140 -0.49 16.67 4.21
CA CYS A 140 -1.52 15.74 3.83
C CYS A 140 -2.15 15.12 5.09
N CYS A 141 -3.40 15.47 5.36
CA CYS A 141 -4.19 14.91 6.44
C CYS A 141 -5.08 13.81 5.89
N VAL A 142 -4.68 12.55 6.11
CA VAL A 142 -5.39 11.38 5.62
C VAL A 142 -6.21 10.82 6.77
N PRO A 143 -7.52 10.52 6.57
CA PRO A 143 -8.27 9.77 7.56
C PRO A 143 -7.48 8.56 8.01
N LYS A 144 -7.32 8.39 9.31
CA LYS A 144 -6.92 7.08 9.82
C LYS A 144 -7.92 6.10 9.21
N PRO A 145 -7.47 4.92 8.77
CA PRO A 145 -8.42 3.88 8.44
C PRO A 145 -9.41 3.85 9.61
N LYS A 146 -10.73 3.92 9.34
CA LYS A 146 -11.70 3.51 10.35
C LYS A 146 -11.12 2.22 10.89
N GLU A 147 -10.69 2.20 12.15
CA GLU A 147 -9.97 1.06 12.65
C GLU A 147 -10.95 -0.10 12.57
N ASP A 148 -10.83 -0.89 11.52
CA ASP A 148 -11.67 -2.03 11.30
C ASP A 148 -11.41 -2.90 12.52
N SER A 149 -12.47 -3.24 13.24
CA SER A 149 -12.36 -4.06 14.45
C SER A 149 -11.52 -5.32 14.18
N ILE A 150 -11.54 -5.81 12.94
CA ILE A 150 -10.67 -6.88 12.44
C ILE A 150 -9.18 -6.57 12.63
N ILE A 151 -8.72 -5.39 12.19
CA ILE A 151 -7.31 -5.00 12.30
C ILE A 151 -6.91 -4.80 13.76
N ILE A 152 -7.75 -4.15 14.57
CA ILE A 152 -7.51 -3.99 16.01
C ILE A 152 -7.38 -5.36 16.68
N ASN A 153 -8.33 -6.25 16.41
CA ASN A 153 -8.39 -7.56 17.03
C ASN A 153 -7.18 -8.41 16.63
N LEU A 154 -6.78 -8.41 15.35
CA LEU A 154 -5.56 -9.07 14.91
C LEU A 154 -4.30 -8.46 15.57
N GLN A 155 -4.19 -7.13 15.63
CA GLN A 155 -3.04 -6.48 16.29
C GLN A 155 -2.95 -6.84 17.77
N LYS A 156 -4.07 -6.99 18.46
CA LYS A 156 -4.12 -7.33 19.88
C LYS A 156 -3.91 -8.82 20.15
N ASN A 157 -4.52 -9.67 19.35
CA ASN A 157 -4.69 -11.09 19.68
C ASN A 157 -3.79 -12.03 18.88
N TYR A 158 -3.25 -11.60 17.72
CA TYR A 158 -2.31 -12.41 16.96
C TYR A 158 -0.87 -12.20 17.48
N ASN A 159 -0.25 -13.31 17.90
CA ASN A 159 1.08 -13.36 18.52
C ASN A 159 2.11 -14.17 17.70
N GLY A 160 1.79 -14.50 16.45
CA GLY A 160 2.69 -15.23 15.56
C GLY A 160 3.84 -14.36 15.04
N THR A 161 4.89 -15.01 14.53
CA THR A 161 6.11 -14.35 14.04
C THR A 161 5.94 -13.59 12.72
N LYS A 162 4.76 -13.70 12.07
CA LYS A 162 4.43 -13.08 10.78
C LYS A 162 3.43 -11.93 10.92
N LYS A 163 3.36 -11.33 12.11
CA LYS A 163 2.34 -10.33 12.47
C LYS A 163 2.30 -9.17 11.48
N GLU A 164 3.44 -8.62 11.09
CA GLU A 164 3.53 -7.52 10.14
C GLU A 164 2.91 -7.88 8.79
N ALA A 165 3.22 -9.07 8.25
CA ALA A 165 2.64 -9.58 7.01
C ALA A 165 1.12 -9.73 7.11
N ILE A 166 0.66 -10.34 8.20
CA ILE A 166 -0.75 -10.61 8.44
C ILE A 166 -1.56 -9.30 8.54
N ILE A 167 -1.07 -8.33 9.30
CA ILE A 167 -1.74 -7.03 9.46
C ILE A 167 -1.72 -6.22 8.16
N ALA A 168 -0.59 -6.21 7.43
CA ALA A 168 -0.49 -5.49 6.17
C ALA A 168 -1.43 -6.07 5.10
N ALA A 169 -1.41 -7.40 4.92
CA ALA A 169 -2.30 -8.08 3.98
C ALA A 169 -3.78 -7.90 4.35
N ALA A 170 -4.14 -8.06 5.62
CA ALA A 170 -5.52 -7.86 6.09
C ALA A 170 -6.01 -6.44 5.76
N ARG A 171 -5.19 -5.44 6.05
CA ARG A 171 -5.53 -4.03 5.80
C ARG A 171 -5.71 -3.75 4.31
N GLU A 172 -4.77 -4.21 3.49
CA GLU A 172 -4.84 -3.99 2.03
C GLU A 172 -6.06 -4.69 1.42
N MET A 173 -6.39 -5.90 1.87
CA MET A 173 -7.57 -6.62 1.39
C MET A 173 -8.88 -5.96 1.83
N LEU A 174 -8.97 -5.45 3.06
CA LEU A 174 -10.14 -4.69 3.54
C LEU A 174 -10.34 -3.41 2.71
N ASN A 175 -9.26 -2.70 2.39
CA ASN A 175 -9.31 -1.50 1.54
C ASN A 175 -9.80 -1.78 0.11
N ASN A 176 -9.77 -3.05 -0.31
CA ASN A 176 -10.23 -3.50 -1.63
C ASN A 176 -11.54 -4.32 -1.54
N ASP A 177 -12.32 -4.14 -0.46
CA ASP A 177 -13.66 -4.73 -0.25
C ASP A 177 -13.70 -6.28 -0.31
N TYR A 178 -12.61 -6.94 0.07
CA TYR A 178 -12.60 -8.39 0.19
C TYR A 178 -13.41 -8.86 1.40
N ASP A 179 -14.17 -9.95 1.23
CA ASP A 179 -14.92 -10.58 2.32
C ASP A 179 -13.96 -11.09 3.41
N LYS A 180 -14.27 -10.79 4.67
CA LYS A 180 -13.43 -11.17 5.83
C LYS A 180 -13.12 -12.67 5.93
N LYS A 181 -14.00 -13.55 5.44
CA LYS A 181 -13.73 -14.99 5.38
C LYS A 181 -12.64 -15.31 4.36
N PHE A 182 -12.69 -14.64 3.20
CA PHE A 182 -11.63 -14.77 2.20
C PHE A 182 -10.30 -14.21 2.71
N ILE A 183 -10.34 -13.06 3.40
CA ILE A 183 -9.18 -12.48 4.06
C ILE A 183 -8.55 -13.52 5.00
N ALA A 184 -9.30 -14.11 5.91
CA ALA A 184 -8.78 -15.15 6.80
C ALA A 184 -8.15 -16.34 6.04
N GLY A 185 -8.73 -16.74 4.91
CA GLY A 185 -8.19 -17.77 4.02
C GLY A 185 -6.80 -17.43 3.45
N VAL A 186 -6.64 -16.20 2.95
CA VAL A 186 -5.34 -15.70 2.45
C VAL A 186 -4.33 -15.60 3.60
N LEU A 187 -4.72 -15.04 4.74
CA LEU A 187 -3.87 -14.92 5.91
C LEU A 187 -3.41 -16.28 6.44
N GLY A 188 -4.26 -17.31 6.37
CA GLY A 188 -3.89 -18.69 6.73
C GLY A 188 -2.83 -19.30 5.80
N ASN A 189 -2.74 -18.84 4.55
CA ASN A 189 -1.67 -19.20 3.63
C ASN A 189 -0.37 -18.49 3.99
N ILE A 190 -0.41 -17.17 4.25
CA ILE A 190 0.75 -16.41 4.73
C ILE A 190 1.35 -17.06 5.98
N GLU A 191 0.51 -17.52 6.93
CA GLU A 191 0.95 -18.22 8.14
C GLU A 191 1.78 -19.47 7.84
N SER A 192 1.54 -20.12 6.70
CA SER A 192 2.17 -21.39 6.32
C SER A 192 3.44 -21.22 5.48
N GLU A 193 3.70 -20.02 4.96
CA GLU A 193 4.80 -19.74 4.03
C GLU A 193 6.05 -19.19 4.74
N ALA A 194 6.72 -18.17 4.17
CA ALA A 194 7.93 -17.56 4.72
C ALA A 194 7.62 -16.25 5.46
N LYS A 195 8.66 -15.64 6.02
CA LYS A 195 8.58 -14.28 6.59
C LYS A 195 8.57 -13.23 5.48
N THR A 196 8.08 -12.05 5.82
CA THR A 196 8.15 -10.87 4.95
C THR A 196 9.58 -10.62 4.47
N GLY A 197 9.73 -10.35 3.17
CA GLY A 197 11.01 -10.06 2.53
C GLY A 197 12.01 -11.20 2.50
N GLN A 198 11.63 -12.41 2.95
CA GLN A 198 12.55 -13.53 3.08
C GLN A 198 12.82 -14.21 1.74
N PHE A 199 14.09 -14.41 1.43
CA PHE A 199 14.53 -15.25 0.32
C PHE A 199 14.34 -16.72 0.67
N GLU A 200 13.94 -17.51 -0.33
CA GLU A 200 13.82 -18.97 -0.20
C GLU A 200 15.10 -19.60 0.38
N ASP A 201 14.93 -20.51 1.33
CA ASP A 201 16.05 -21.21 1.92
C ASP A 201 16.50 -22.34 0.98
N ALA A 202 17.75 -22.29 0.54
CA ALA A 202 18.38 -23.34 -0.25
C ALA A 202 18.72 -24.60 0.56
N CYS A 203 18.54 -24.61 1.89
CA CYS A 203 18.79 -25.77 2.73
C CYS A 203 17.59 -26.72 2.87
N TYR A 204 17.45 -27.68 1.94
CA TYR A 204 16.37 -28.69 1.95
C TYR A 204 16.73 -29.99 2.70
N LYS A 205 17.63 -29.92 3.67
CA LYS A 205 18.06 -31.11 4.42
C LYS A 205 17.25 -31.28 5.70
N LYS A 206 16.89 -32.53 6.00
CA LYS A 206 16.08 -32.88 7.18
C LYS A 206 16.90 -32.85 8.49
N ASP A 207 18.22 -33.00 8.39
CA ASP A 207 19.21 -33.00 9.48
C ASP A 207 19.87 -31.63 9.70
N GLY A 208 19.48 -30.59 8.94
CA GLY A 208 19.78 -29.19 9.23
C GLY A 208 21.18 -28.68 8.87
N VAL A 209 22.06 -29.52 8.28
CA VAL A 209 23.44 -29.10 7.92
C VAL A 209 23.59 -28.93 6.42
N CYS A 210 23.47 -27.69 5.93
CA CYS A 210 23.75 -27.34 4.54
C CYS A 210 24.91 -26.35 4.41
N THR A 211 25.67 -26.49 3.34
CA THR A 211 26.62 -25.48 2.84
C THR A 211 26.44 -25.36 1.33
N SER A 212 27.10 -24.38 0.69
CA SER A 212 27.13 -24.27 -0.77
C SER A 212 27.70 -25.52 -1.45
N GLU A 213 28.53 -26.29 -0.75
CA GLU A 213 29.10 -27.58 -1.21
C GLU A 213 28.23 -28.78 -0.83
N ILE A 214 27.49 -28.68 0.26
CA ILE A 214 26.70 -29.76 0.86
C ILE A 214 25.21 -29.40 0.82
N LEU A 215 24.58 -29.64 -0.33
CA LEU A 215 23.15 -29.42 -0.53
C LEU A 215 22.37 -30.73 -0.53
N SER A 216 21.08 -30.64 -0.16
CA SER A 216 20.13 -31.74 -0.28
C SER A 216 19.91 -32.10 -1.75
N GLU A 217 19.79 -33.38 -2.08
CA GLU A 217 19.34 -33.80 -3.42
C GLU A 217 17.87 -33.38 -3.69
N ARG A 218 17.11 -33.00 -2.64
CA ARG A 218 15.72 -32.54 -2.74
C ARG A 218 15.57 -31.06 -3.10
N ILE A 219 16.69 -30.33 -3.22
CA ILE A 219 16.65 -28.93 -3.64
C ILE A 219 16.02 -28.81 -5.04
N PRO A 220 15.09 -27.88 -5.26
CA PRO A 220 14.54 -27.64 -6.60
C PRO A 220 15.64 -27.25 -7.59
N CYS A 221 15.58 -27.76 -8.83
CA CYS A 221 16.60 -27.47 -9.83
C CYS A 221 16.77 -25.98 -10.16
N TYR A 222 15.69 -25.20 -10.11
CA TYR A 222 15.77 -23.75 -10.33
C TYR A 222 16.61 -23.05 -9.25
N LEU A 223 16.53 -23.53 -8.00
CA LEU A 223 17.22 -22.95 -6.85
C LEU A 223 18.65 -23.49 -6.74
N ARG A 224 18.87 -24.76 -7.09
CA ARG A 224 20.22 -25.31 -7.27
C ARG A 224 21.00 -24.50 -8.29
N CYS A 225 20.35 -24.16 -9.42
CA CYS A 225 20.92 -23.29 -10.44
C CYS A 225 21.33 -21.93 -9.88
N MET A 226 20.55 -21.37 -8.94
CA MET A 226 20.91 -20.13 -8.23
C MET A 226 22.19 -20.30 -7.40
N VAL A 227 22.30 -21.38 -6.63
CA VAL A 227 23.50 -21.65 -5.80
C VAL A 227 24.73 -21.85 -6.67
N ASP A 228 24.62 -22.64 -7.74
CA ASP A 228 25.76 -23.03 -8.57
C ASP A 228 26.36 -21.86 -9.38
N ASN A 229 25.56 -20.82 -9.66
CA ASN A 229 25.89 -19.75 -10.61
C ASN A 229 25.85 -18.31 -10.05
N PHE A 230 25.23 -18.05 -8.88
CA PHE A 230 24.97 -16.68 -8.41
C PHE A 230 25.28 -16.45 -6.91
N ASP A 231 26.13 -17.28 -6.30
CA ASP A 231 26.48 -17.21 -4.87
C ASP A 231 25.23 -17.20 -3.95
N TYR A 232 24.14 -17.84 -4.39
CA TYR A 232 22.83 -17.68 -3.75
C TYR A 232 22.84 -18.11 -2.29
N PHE A 233 23.49 -19.24 -2.01
CA PHE A 233 23.53 -19.83 -0.67
C PHE A 233 24.10 -18.84 0.35
N ASP A 234 25.28 -18.29 0.08
CA ASP A 234 25.99 -17.45 1.05
C ASP A 234 25.42 -16.03 1.12
N LYS A 235 24.95 -15.49 -0.01
CA LYS A 235 24.54 -14.08 -0.09
C LYS A 235 23.06 -13.86 0.19
N TYR A 236 22.19 -14.83 -0.08
CA TYR A 236 20.74 -14.60 -0.14
C TYR A 236 19.91 -15.63 0.64
N SER A 237 20.28 -16.91 0.61
CA SER A 237 19.50 -17.99 1.22
C SER A 237 19.07 -17.68 2.65
N ASN A 238 17.76 -17.78 2.92
CA ASN A 238 17.15 -17.55 4.23
C ASN A 238 17.33 -16.13 4.82
N LYS A 239 17.94 -15.20 4.08
CA LYS A 239 18.06 -13.79 4.48
C LYS A 239 16.81 -13.02 4.13
N ILE A 240 16.73 -11.78 4.59
CA ILE A 240 15.62 -10.87 4.30
C ILE A 240 16.08 -9.67 3.48
N ILE A 241 15.17 -9.09 2.69
CA ILE A 241 15.47 -7.93 1.83
C ILE A 241 15.92 -6.70 2.61
N THR A 242 15.54 -6.60 3.89
CA THR A 242 16.01 -5.53 4.80
C THR A 242 17.52 -5.64 5.07
N GLU A 243 18.08 -6.84 5.01
CA GLU A 243 19.53 -7.09 5.15
C GLU A 243 20.25 -6.95 3.81
N VAL A 244 19.71 -7.56 2.75
CA VAL A 244 20.32 -7.64 1.41
C VAL A 244 20.24 -6.31 0.65
N GLY A 245 19.08 -5.65 0.68
CA GLY A 245 18.76 -4.42 -0.05
C GLY A 245 18.16 -4.66 -1.44
N ILE A 246 17.20 -3.81 -1.82
CA ILE A 246 16.45 -3.87 -3.07
C ILE A 246 17.36 -3.84 -4.30
N ASP A 247 18.37 -2.97 -4.31
CA ASP A 247 19.28 -2.79 -5.44
C ASP A 247 20.06 -4.11 -5.73
N GLN A 248 20.51 -4.79 -4.68
CA GLN A 248 21.24 -6.06 -4.80
C GLN A 248 20.31 -7.22 -5.19
N THR A 249 19.06 -7.21 -4.71
CA THR A 249 18.03 -8.16 -5.12
C THR A 249 17.66 -8.01 -6.59
N MET A 250 17.50 -6.78 -7.07
CA MET A 250 17.23 -6.49 -8.49
C MET A 250 18.39 -6.95 -9.38
N LYS A 251 19.64 -6.71 -8.94
CA LYS A 251 20.83 -7.21 -9.66
C LYS A 251 20.82 -8.74 -9.77
N LEU A 252 20.53 -9.45 -8.68
CA LEU A 252 20.41 -10.91 -8.70
C LEU A 252 19.33 -11.36 -9.70
N LEU A 253 18.13 -10.76 -9.62
CA LEU A 253 17.01 -11.11 -10.48
C LEU A 253 17.32 -10.88 -11.96
N ASN A 254 17.94 -9.75 -12.31
CA ASN A 254 18.32 -9.44 -13.70
C ASN A 254 19.36 -10.43 -14.22
N ASN A 255 20.41 -10.69 -13.44
CA ASN A 255 21.45 -11.66 -13.81
C ASN A 255 20.86 -13.08 -14.02
N ALA A 256 19.91 -13.49 -13.17
CA ALA A 256 19.21 -14.76 -13.33
C ALA A 256 18.38 -14.79 -14.62
N ASN A 257 17.58 -13.75 -14.88
CA ASN A 257 16.74 -13.65 -16.08
C ASN A 257 17.55 -13.62 -17.39
N GLU A 258 18.77 -13.06 -17.36
CA GLU A 258 19.65 -12.96 -18.54
C GLU A 258 20.47 -14.23 -18.79
N CYS A 259 20.53 -15.16 -17.84
CA CYS A 259 21.37 -16.35 -17.97
C CYS A 259 20.77 -17.38 -18.93
N LYS A 260 21.31 -17.45 -20.14
CA LYS A 260 20.88 -18.42 -21.18
C LYS A 260 21.59 -19.78 -21.09
N ASN A 261 22.76 -19.83 -20.46
CA ASN A 261 23.66 -21.01 -20.43
C ASN A 261 24.03 -21.45 -19.01
N CYS A 262 23.20 -21.16 -18.01
CA CYS A 262 23.43 -21.62 -16.64
C CYS A 262 23.40 -23.15 -16.61
N LYS A 263 24.41 -23.74 -15.97
CA LYS A 263 24.56 -25.20 -15.84
C LYS A 263 24.44 -25.61 -14.39
N LEU A 264 23.84 -26.77 -14.18
CA LEU A 264 23.84 -27.45 -12.88
C LEU A 264 25.21 -28.09 -12.66
N LYS A 265 25.83 -27.79 -11.51
CA LYS A 265 27.08 -28.45 -11.07
C LYS A 265 26.80 -29.70 -10.26
N GLY A 266 25.66 -29.77 -9.58
CA GLY A 266 25.26 -30.93 -8.80
C GLY A 266 23.81 -31.35 -9.00
N THR A 267 23.42 -32.39 -8.29
CA THR A 267 22.09 -32.99 -8.39
C THR A 267 21.00 -32.10 -7.79
N CYS A 268 19.81 -32.21 -8.34
CA CYS A 268 18.62 -31.50 -7.92
C CYS A 268 17.36 -32.31 -8.23
N ASP A 269 16.24 -31.86 -7.71
CA ASP A 269 14.95 -32.51 -7.84
C ASP A 269 14.10 -31.86 -8.95
N ILE A 270 13.66 -32.67 -9.93
CA ILE A 270 12.74 -32.27 -11.03
C ILE A 270 11.27 -32.60 -10.70
N GLY A 271 10.98 -33.08 -9.50
CA GLY A 271 9.61 -33.15 -8.98
C GLY A 271 8.78 -34.35 -9.43
N THR A 272 9.26 -35.23 -10.31
CA THR A 272 8.48 -36.43 -10.72
C THR A 272 9.28 -37.70 -10.93
N LYS A 273 10.61 -37.66 -11.02
CA LYS A 273 11.46 -38.85 -11.15
C LYS A 273 12.77 -38.56 -10.44
N ASN A 274 13.31 -39.52 -9.70
CA ASN A 274 14.64 -39.46 -9.07
C ASN A 274 15.77 -39.46 -10.14
N GLU A 275 15.67 -38.60 -11.15
CA GLU A 275 16.63 -38.46 -12.23
C GLU A 275 17.67 -37.40 -11.81
N LYS A 276 18.95 -37.78 -11.87
CA LYS A 276 20.09 -36.95 -11.45
C LYS A 276 20.55 -36.10 -12.64
N HIS A 277 20.31 -34.79 -12.59
CA HIS A 277 20.71 -33.86 -13.64
C HIS A 277 21.90 -33.02 -13.19
N ALA A 278 23.11 -33.39 -13.65
CA ALA A 278 24.30 -32.58 -13.52
C ALA A 278 24.85 -32.29 -14.93
N GLY A 279 25.17 -31.04 -15.23
CA GLY A 279 25.63 -30.60 -16.56
C GLY A 279 24.54 -30.10 -17.51
N ASP A 280 23.26 -30.29 -17.18
CA ASP A 280 22.12 -29.81 -17.98
C ASP A 280 21.90 -28.30 -17.86
N SER A 281 21.27 -27.71 -18.88
CA SER A 281 20.84 -26.31 -18.86
C SER A 281 19.73 -26.11 -17.83
N CYS A 282 19.83 -25.05 -17.02
CA CYS A 282 18.87 -24.73 -15.98
C CYS A 282 18.32 -23.31 -16.09
N SER A 283 17.09 -23.12 -15.63
CA SER A 283 16.42 -21.81 -15.54
C SER A 283 16.49 -21.29 -14.09
N PRO A 284 17.42 -20.37 -13.77
CA PRO A 284 17.61 -19.88 -12.40
C PRO A 284 16.41 -19.06 -11.92
N LYS A 285 15.87 -19.38 -10.74
CA LYS A 285 14.77 -18.67 -10.06
C LYS A 285 14.91 -18.80 -8.55
N PHE A 286 14.17 -18.00 -7.79
CA PHE A 286 14.11 -18.13 -6.33
C PHE A 286 12.78 -17.59 -5.80
N GLY A 287 12.33 -18.08 -4.65
CA GLY A 287 11.21 -17.50 -3.90
C GLY A 287 11.61 -16.26 -3.10
N LEU A 288 10.66 -15.33 -2.96
CA LEU A 288 10.82 -14.14 -2.12
C LEU A 288 9.51 -13.80 -1.41
N GLY A 289 9.62 -13.32 -0.17
CA GLY A 289 8.53 -12.66 0.55
C GLY A 289 7.56 -13.61 1.25
N ALA A 290 6.52 -13.02 1.84
CA ALA A 290 5.59 -13.67 2.75
C ALA A 290 4.80 -14.84 2.15
N VAL A 291 4.72 -14.95 0.82
CA VAL A 291 4.10 -16.07 0.10
C VAL A 291 5.04 -16.72 -0.94
N GLN A 292 6.35 -16.46 -0.83
CA GLN A 292 7.39 -17.12 -1.65
C GLN A 292 7.16 -17.04 -3.17
N TRP A 293 6.90 -15.83 -3.69
CA TRP A 293 6.71 -15.61 -5.14
C TRP A 293 7.90 -16.11 -5.96
N THR A 294 7.66 -17.11 -6.80
CA THR A 294 8.70 -17.80 -7.57
C THR A 294 8.33 -17.87 -9.07
N PRO A 295 8.99 -17.11 -9.97
CA PRO A 295 10.03 -16.13 -9.67
C PRO A 295 9.44 -14.80 -9.14
N PRO A 296 10.26 -13.94 -8.50
CA PRO A 296 9.74 -12.78 -7.77
C PRO A 296 9.61 -11.53 -8.64
N ASN A 297 9.57 -11.68 -9.98
CA ASN A 297 9.58 -10.54 -10.91
C ASN A 297 8.43 -9.56 -10.67
N GLY A 298 7.25 -10.06 -10.28
CA GLY A 298 6.08 -9.23 -10.00
C GLY A 298 6.30 -8.34 -8.78
N VAL A 299 6.56 -8.94 -7.61
CA VAL A 299 6.77 -8.22 -6.35
C VAL A 299 8.00 -7.31 -6.41
N MET A 300 9.05 -7.69 -7.14
CA MET A 300 10.25 -6.87 -7.29
C MET A 300 10.03 -5.59 -8.11
N LYS A 301 9.00 -5.52 -8.96
CA LYS A 301 8.60 -4.25 -9.60
C LYS A 301 8.07 -3.26 -8.56
N ASP A 302 7.30 -3.74 -7.59
CA ASP A 302 6.72 -2.89 -6.55
C ASP A 302 7.80 -2.45 -5.54
N TYR A 303 8.74 -3.33 -5.20
CA TYR A 303 9.94 -2.95 -4.45
C TYR A 303 10.82 -1.93 -5.21
N SER A 304 10.98 -2.09 -6.53
CA SER A 304 11.72 -1.13 -7.36
C SER A 304 11.05 0.24 -7.35
N GLU A 305 9.72 0.29 -7.39
CA GLU A 305 8.98 1.55 -7.31
C GLU A 305 9.11 2.19 -5.92
N PHE A 306 8.93 1.40 -4.85
CA PHE A 306 9.19 1.87 -3.48
C PHE A 306 10.60 2.46 -3.34
N ARG A 307 11.62 1.80 -3.91
CA ARG A 307 13.01 2.27 -3.88
C ARG A 307 13.17 3.65 -4.52
N LYS A 308 12.53 3.87 -5.67
CA LYS A 308 12.59 5.14 -6.42
C LYS A 308 11.91 6.27 -5.68
N THR A 309 10.73 6.01 -5.10
CA THR A 309 9.92 7.03 -4.43
C THR A 309 10.45 7.36 -3.05
N SER A 310 10.85 6.36 -2.26
CA SER A 310 11.32 6.56 -0.88
C SER A 310 12.80 6.91 -0.78
N GLY A 311 13.60 6.57 -1.80
CA GLY A 311 15.06 6.65 -1.71
C GLY A 311 15.70 5.65 -0.74
N LYS A 312 14.96 4.64 -0.25
CA LYS A 312 15.47 3.61 0.68
C LYS A 312 15.84 2.31 -0.03
N ASN A 313 17.11 1.90 0.08
CA ASN A 313 17.57 0.60 -0.43
C ASN A 313 17.23 -0.56 0.50
N LYS A 314 17.26 -0.32 1.82
CA LYS A 314 16.99 -1.32 2.85
C LYS A 314 15.71 -0.92 3.59
N PRO A 315 14.52 -1.30 3.09
CA PRO A 315 13.26 -1.07 3.79
C PRO A 315 13.26 -1.75 5.16
N THR A 316 12.43 -1.26 6.07
CA THR A 316 12.07 -1.96 7.31
C THR A 316 11.16 -3.15 7.02
N VAL A 317 11.01 -4.07 7.97
CA VAL A 317 10.09 -5.23 7.83
C VAL A 317 8.65 -4.76 7.59
N GLY A 318 8.20 -3.70 8.27
CA GLY A 318 6.87 -3.13 8.07
C GLY A 318 6.67 -2.55 6.66
N GLU A 319 7.66 -1.83 6.13
CA GLU A 319 7.62 -1.32 4.74
C GLU A 319 7.60 -2.47 3.73
N CYS A 320 8.37 -3.55 3.96
CA CYS A 320 8.31 -4.75 3.14
C CYS A 320 6.93 -5.39 3.16
N ALA A 321 6.32 -5.51 4.34
CA ALA A 321 5.00 -6.13 4.50
C ALA A 321 3.93 -5.36 3.72
N ILE A 322 4.03 -4.03 3.69
CA ILE A 322 3.15 -3.15 2.91
C ILE A 322 3.33 -3.40 1.41
N VAL A 323 4.57 -3.36 0.91
CA VAL A 323 4.86 -3.60 -0.52
C VAL A 323 4.34 -4.96 -0.97
N GLU A 324 4.59 -5.99 -0.15
CA GLU A 324 4.15 -7.36 -0.41
C GLU A 324 2.63 -7.51 -0.36
N ALA A 325 1.95 -6.83 0.56
CA ALA A 325 0.49 -6.83 0.64
C ALA A 325 -0.17 -6.17 -0.59
N ILE A 326 0.34 -5.02 -1.03
CA ILE A 326 -0.12 -4.33 -2.25
C ILE A 326 0.04 -5.27 -3.46
N PHE A 327 1.20 -5.90 -3.59
CA PHE A 327 1.43 -6.84 -4.68
C PHE A 327 0.51 -8.05 -4.60
N LEU A 328 0.34 -8.64 -3.41
CA LEU A 328 -0.53 -9.80 -3.17
C LEU A 328 -1.96 -9.53 -3.64
N VAL A 329 -2.55 -8.40 -3.24
CA VAL A 329 -3.94 -8.06 -3.61
C VAL A 329 -4.08 -7.83 -5.11
N LYS A 330 -3.12 -7.12 -5.72
CA LYS A 330 -3.06 -6.95 -7.19
C LYS A 330 -2.98 -8.28 -7.92
N ASP A 331 -2.12 -9.18 -7.47
CA ASP A 331 -1.86 -10.46 -8.12
C ASP A 331 -3.02 -11.45 -7.93
N LEU A 332 -3.64 -11.51 -6.74
CA LEU A 332 -4.87 -12.27 -6.47
C LEU A 332 -6.02 -11.83 -7.38
N GLY A 333 -6.20 -10.51 -7.53
CA GLY A 333 -7.20 -9.91 -8.41
C GLY A 333 -6.96 -10.28 -9.88
N SER A 334 -5.73 -10.13 -10.37
CA SER A 334 -5.36 -10.46 -11.76
C SER A 334 -5.61 -11.94 -12.11
N LYS A 335 -5.52 -12.83 -11.12
CA LYS A 335 -5.75 -14.28 -11.25
C LYS A 335 -7.20 -14.69 -10.97
N ASN A 336 -8.10 -13.74 -10.71
CA ASN A 336 -9.51 -13.96 -10.39
C ASN A 336 -9.74 -14.93 -9.21
N ILE A 337 -8.80 -15.01 -8.25
CA ILE A 337 -8.89 -15.99 -7.15
C ILE A 337 -10.12 -15.73 -6.30
N TYR A 338 -10.35 -14.46 -5.92
CA TYR A 338 -11.50 -14.06 -5.12
C TYR A 338 -12.84 -14.24 -5.86
N GLU A 339 -12.90 -13.83 -7.12
CA GLU A 339 -14.11 -13.98 -7.95
C GLU A 339 -14.49 -15.45 -8.15
N ASN A 340 -13.51 -16.34 -8.24
CA ASN A 340 -13.76 -17.77 -8.34
C ASN A 340 -14.18 -18.38 -6.99
N TRP A 341 -13.53 -18.02 -5.89
CA TRP A 341 -13.94 -18.45 -4.56
C TRP A 341 -15.39 -18.03 -4.23
N LYS A 342 -15.82 -16.83 -4.64
CA LYS A 342 -17.20 -16.37 -4.48
C LYS A 342 -18.23 -17.28 -5.16
N LYS A 343 -17.86 -18.17 -6.07
CA LYS A 343 -18.81 -19.12 -6.68
C LYS A 343 -19.01 -20.40 -5.86
N GLY A 344 -18.18 -20.62 -4.83
CA GLY A 344 -18.18 -21.81 -3.98
C GLY A 344 -18.80 -21.61 -2.60
N GLU A 345 -18.32 -22.40 -1.62
CA GLU A 345 -18.86 -22.53 -0.25
C GLU A 345 -18.70 -21.28 0.63
N ARG A 346 -17.83 -20.33 0.23
CA ARG A 346 -17.58 -19.05 0.92
C ARG A 346 -17.34 -19.18 2.44
N SER A 347 -16.41 -20.05 2.83
CA SER A 347 -15.90 -20.18 4.21
C SER A 347 -14.42 -19.79 4.29
N PRO A 348 -13.88 -19.46 5.49
CA PRO A 348 -12.44 -19.27 5.67
C PRO A 348 -11.61 -20.47 5.23
N GLU A 349 -12.11 -21.67 5.51
CA GLU A 349 -11.48 -22.94 5.15
C GLU A 349 -11.48 -23.16 3.63
N SER A 350 -12.61 -22.87 2.95
CA SER A 350 -12.67 -22.98 1.49
C SER A 350 -11.78 -21.94 0.83
N ALA A 351 -11.70 -20.72 1.38
CA ALA A 351 -10.80 -19.67 0.90
C ALA A 351 -9.33 -20.10 1.02
N ALA A 352 -8.91 -20.59 2.19
CA ALA A 352 -7.53 -21.05 2.38
C ALA A 352 -7.16 -22.18 1.41
N TYR A 353 -8.07 -23.12 1.22
CA TYR A 353 -7.85 -24.22 0.29
C TYR A 353 -7.78 -23.75 -1.17
N ASP A 354 -8.71 -22.90 -1.60
CA ASP A 354 -8.74 -22.37 -2.97
C ASP A 354 -7.53 -21.50 -3.27
N VAL A 355 -7.10 -20.66 -2.34
CA VAL A 355 -5.86 -19.87 -2.45
C VAL A 355 -4.66 -20.82 -2.54
N CYS A 356 -4.57 -21.84 -1.70
CA CYS A 356 -3.46 -22.79 -1.77
C CYS A 356 -3.41 -23.53 -3.11
N MET A 357 -4.56 -24.02 -3.60
CA MET A 357 -4.63 -24.81 -4.83
C MET A 357 -4.44 -23.98 -6.11
N ASN A 358 -4.88 -22.72 -6.10
CA ASN A 358 -4.96 -21.93 -7.32
C ASN A 358 -3.97 -20.76 -7.37
N TYR A 359 -3.44 -20.33 -6.22
CA TYR A 359 -2.48 -19.25 -6.12
C TYR A 359 -1.09 -19.75 -5.70
N GLU A 360 -0.96 -20.35 -4.51
CA GLU A 360 0.33 -20.75 -3.92
C GLU A 360 0.96 -21.95 -4.63
N LYS A 361 0.16 -23.00 -4.85
CA LYS A 361 0.55 -24.24 -5.52
C LYS A 361 1.85 -24.86 -4.96
N PRO A 362 1.94 -25.10 -3.63
CA PRO A 362 3.10 -25.76 -3.05
C PRO A 362 3.28 -27.16 -3.63
N ARG A 363 4.51 -27.68 -3.65
CA ARG A 363 4.83 -28.98 -4.28
C ARG A 363 3.89 -30.12 -3.86
N ASN A 364 3.59 -30.25 -2.57
CA ASN A 364 2.70 -31.29 -2.05
C ASN A 364 1.32 -30.73 -1.69
N MET A 365 0.60 -30.20 -2.69
CA MET A 365 -0.72 -29.59 -2.47
C MET A 365 -1.70 -30.50 -1.71
N LYS A 366 -1.65 -31.82 -1.94
CA LYS A 366 -2.54 -32.80 -1.30
C LYS A 366 -2.37 -32.84 0.22
N GLU A 367 -1.15 -32.66 0.71
CA GLU A 367 -0.87 -32.64 2.15
C GLU A 367 -0.88 -31.23 2.72
N GLU A 368 -0.38 -30.24 1.96
CA GLU A 368 -0.19 -28.88 2.46
C GLU A 368 -1.49 -28.08 2.48
N CYS A 369 -2.29 -28.12 1.42
CA CYS A 369 -3.49 -27.28 1.32
C CYS A 369 -4.56 -27.60 2.37
N PRO A 370 -4.80 -28.87 2.77
CA PRO A 370 -5.70 -29.17 3.89
C PRO A 370 -5.25 -28.56 5.23
N LYS A 371 -3.94 -28.48 5.51
CA LYS A 371 -3.42 -27.93 6.77
C LYS A 371 -3.74 -26.43 6.91
N ARG A 372 -3.72 -25.69 5.80
CA ARG A 372 -3.96 -24.24 5.77
C ARG A 372 -5.39 -23.84 6.14
N LYS A 373 -6.35 -24.77 6.00
CA LYS A 373 -7.73 -24.58 6.46
C LYS A 373 -7.78 -24.24 7.95
N GLY A 374 -7.04 -24.99 8.78
CA GLY A 374 -6.99 -24.76 10.23
C GLY A 374 -6.43 -23.39 10.61
N ASN A 375 -5.39 -22.94 9.89
CA ASN A 375 -4.83 -21.60 10.10
C ASN A 375 -5.86 -20.51 9.79
N ALA A 376 -6.61 -20.65 8.68
CA ALA A 376 -7.67 -19.71 8.33
C ALA A 376 -8.81 -19.69 9.35
N SER A 377 -9.29 -20.85 9.83
CA SER A 377 -10.30 -20.91 10.88
C SER A 377 -9.84 -20.21 12.17
N ASN A 378 -8.57 -20.39 12.53
CA ASN A 378 -7.99 -19.77 13.73
C ASN A 378 -7.87 -18.26 13.58
N ILE A 379 -7.34 -17.78 12.45
CA ILE A 379 -7.23 -16.35 12.18
C ILE A 379 -8.61 -15.70 12.12
N TYR A 380 -9.60 -16.33 11.49
CA TYR A 380 -10.95 -15.79 11.41
C TYR A 380 -11.61 -15.57 12.78
N LYS A 381 -11.28 -16.39 13.79
CA LYS A 381 -11.76 -16.19 15.18
C LYS A 381 -11.08 -15.01 15.88
N LEU A 382 -9.91 -14.59 15.41
CA LEU A 382 -9.16 -13.45 15.94
C LEU A 382 -9.56 -12.12 15.28
N MET A 383 -10.28 -12.17 14.15
CA MET A 383 -10.81 -11.02 13.40
C MET A 383 -12.15 -10.60 13.98
#